data_AF-A0A7V8XCF9-F1
#
_entry.id   AF-A0A7V8XCF9-F1
#
_cell.length_a   1.000
_cell.length_b   1.000
_cell.length_c   1.000
_cell.angle_alpha   90.00
_cell.angle_beta   90.00
_cell.angle_gamma   90.00
#
_symmetry.space_group_name_H-M   'P 1'
#
loop_
_entity.id
_entity.type
_entity.pdbx_description
1 polymer ?
#
loop_
_entity_poly.entity_id
_entity_poly.type
_entity_poly.pdbx_seq_one_letter_code
_entity_poly.pdbx_strand_id
1 'polypeptide(L)'
;MATPDLNASASHGLTREQLLALYRWMRLTRTLEERLVALYRQTKVVGGLFRSLGQEGCAVGSAFALERRDVLSPLLRNLGSMLVKGAEPVEILRQYMAKGDSPTRGRELNIHFGDVEERNFVGQISHLGDMVPVMAGVTLTFKIRGEDRVGLVYVGDGATSTGAFHEGINFAAVQRCPLVVIVENNGYAYSTPTFRQTAARQFIDKAIGYGIPGVRADGNDVLDAYRVTRDAVDNARQGGGVTLIEMLTYRRRGHAEHDNQSYVQPGEIERWAATNDPIDRYVARLTGELGFTTAEVEGVDEEVRTVVDTATDQAEASPPCDGPDALRGVYVEPAAMPRLWYREGVASAVDAHERPESWGTHDV
;
A
#
# COMPACT_ATOMS: atom_id res chain seq x y z
N MET A 1 -21.03 21.54 -30.13
CA MET A 1 -22.03 21.22 -29.08
C MET A 1 -21.26 21.05 -27.79
N ALA A 2 -21.52 21.93 -26.82
CA ALA A 2 -20.83 21.94 -25.54
C ALA A 2 -21.10 20.63 -24.78
N THR A 3 -20.02 20.00 -24.31
CA THR A 3 -20.07 18.95 -23.29
C THR A 3 -20.72 19.50 -22.03
N PRO A 4 -21.77 18.88 -21.48
CA PRO A 4 -22.40 19.36 -20.27
C PRO A 4 -21.40 19.29 -19.11
N ASP A 5 -21.34 20.40 -18.40
CA ASP A 5 -20.61 20.62 -17.15
C ASP A 5 -21.26 19.76 -16.04
N LEU A 6 -20.60 18.66 -15.67
CA LEU A 6 -20.99 17.78 -14.56
C LEU A 6 -20.36 18.31 -13.26
N ASN A 7 -20.74 19.52 -12.84
CA ASN A 7 -20.26 20.07 -11.59
C ASN A 7 -21.20 19.76 -10.42
N ALA A 8 -20.59 19.13 -9.41
CA ALA A 8 -20.72 19.43 -7.98
C ALA A 8 -22.09 19.27 -7.30
N SER A 9 -22.25 18.16 -6.57
CA SER A 9 -22.54 18.15 -5.11
C SER A 9 -23.27 16.90 -4.55
N ALA A 10 -23.37 15.76 -5.26
CA ALA A 10 -24.28 14.68 -4.79
C ALA A 10 -23.83 13.20 -4.74
N SER A 11 -22.65 12.71 -5.19
CA SER A 11 -22.56 11.25 -5.51
C SER A 11 -21.31 10.44 -5.13
N HIS A 12 -20.67 10.67 -3.97
CA HIS A 12 -19.61 9.75 -3.50
C HIS A 12 -20.15 8.54 -2.72
N GLY A 13 -21.42 8.58 -2.28
CA GLY A 13 -22.04 7.51 -1.47
C GLY A 13 -21.40 7.29 -0.09
N LEU A 14 -20.48 8.17 0.33
CA LEU A 14 -19.77 8.09 1.61
C LEU A 14 -20.51 8.89 2.69
N THR A 15 -20.55 8.35 3.90
CA THR A 15 -21.06 9.07 5.08
C THR A 15 -20.06 10.14 5.54
N ARG A 16 -20.51 11.06 6.40
CA ARG A 16 -19.63 12.08 7.00
C ARG A 16 -18.45 11.44 7.75
N GLU A 17 -18.70 10.38 8.49
CA GLU A 17 -17.68 9.64 9.23
C GLU A 17 -16.65 9.01 8.28
N GLN A 18 -17.10 8.46 7.15
CA GLN A 18 -16.21 7.88 6.15
C GLN A 18 -15.35 8.94 5.44
N LEU A 19 -15.92 10.11 5.15
CA LEU A 19 -15.15 11.25 4.62
C LEU A 19 -14.05 11.67 5.58
N LEU A 20 -14.35 11.78 6.88
CA LEU A 20 -13.34 12.09 7.88
C LEU A 20 -12.31 10.95 8.05
N ALA A 21 -12.74 9.69 7.92
CA ALA A 21 -11.86 8.53 7.98
C ALA A 21 -10.85 8.51 6.82
N LEU A 22 -11.23 8.90 5.60
CA LEU A 22 -10.28 9.05 4.47
C LEU A 22 -9.17 10.04 4.82
N TYR A 23 -9.52 11.18 5.42
CA TYR A 23 -8.53 12.14 5.89
C TYR A 23 -7.63 11.57 6.98
N ARG A 24 -8.23 10.93 7.99
CA ARG A 24 -7.49 10.24 9.07
C ARG A 24 -6.45 9.27 8.51
N TRP A 25 -6.80 8.44 7.54
CA TRP A 25 -5.88 7.46 6.97
C TRP A 25 -4.75 8.10 6.15
N MET A 26 -5.04 9.12 5.35
CA MET A 26 -3.99 9.86 4.63
C MET A 26 -3.04 10.56 5.61
N ARG A 27 -3.61 11.18 6.66
CA ARG A 27 -2.84 11.88 7.67
C ARG A 27 -1.99 10.93 8.51
N LEU A 28 -2.54 9.80 8.93
CA LEU A 28 -1.80 8.74 9.62
C LEU A 28 -0.63 8.24 8.77
N THR A 29 -0.85 8.02 7.47
CA THR A 29 0.22 7.62 6.54
C THR A 29 1.35 8.64 6.52
N ARG A 30 1.03 9.92 6.28
CA ARG A 30 2.03 11.02 6.24
C ARG A 30 2.81 11.13 7.54
N THR A 31 2.11 11.21 8.66
CA THR A 31 2.73 11.42 9.99
C THR A 31 3.60 10.23 10.39
N LEU A 32 3.16 9.00 10.10
CA LEU A 32 3.94 7.79 10.37
C LEU A 32 5.22 7.74 9.51
N GLU A 33 5.15 8.10 8.23
CA GLU A 33 6.34 8.20 7.38
C GLU A 33 7.30 9.29 7.84
N GLU A 34 6.80 10.45 8.29
CA GLU A 34 7.63 11.50 8.86
C GLU A 34 8.33 11.06 10.15
N ARG A 35 7.63 10.29 11.00
CA ARG A 35 8.23 9.63 12.17
C ARG A 35 9.33 8.65 11.75
N LEU A 36 9.10 7.83 10.73
CA LEU A 36 10.11 6.91 10.18
C LEU A 36 11.34 7.66 9.66
N VAL A 37 11.19 8.83 9.03
CA VAL A 37 12.33 9.67 8.64
C VAL A 37 13.14 10.13 9.84
N ALA A 38 12.47 10.58 10.90
CA ALA A 38 13.16 10.98 12.12
C ALA A 38 13.95 9.82 12.74
N LEU A 39 13.36 8.62 12.78
CA LEU A 39 14.01 7.40 13.27
C LEU A 39 15.15 6.93 12.34
N TYR A 40 15.00 7.06 11.04
CA TYR A 40 16.03 6.75 10.04
C TYR A 40 17.27 7.62 10.25
N ARG A 41 17.09 8.93 10.50
CA ARG A 41 18.19 9.85 10.82
C ARG A 41 18.87 9.54 12.15
N GLN A 42 18.18 8.86 13.05
CA GLN A 42 18.72 8.35 14.32
C GLN A 42 19.32 6.95 14.18
N THR A 43 19.43 6.40 12.96
CA THR A 43 19.93 5.03 12.68
C THR A 43 19.10 3.91 13.33
N LYS A 44 17.84 4.20 13.69
CA LYS A 44 16.93 3.22 14.30
C LYS A 44 16.16 2.39 13.27
N VAL A 45 16.00 2.92 12.05
CA VAL A 45 15.45 2.17 10.91
C VAL A 45 16.54 1.33 10.26
N VAL A 46 16.24 0.08 9.97
CA VAL A 46 17.11 -0.87 9.28
C VAL A 46 16.74 -0.92 7.80
N GLY A 47 17.74 -0.80 6.93
CA GLY A 47 17.55 -0.87 5.48
C GLY A 47 17.14 0.47 4.85
N GLY A 48 16.39 0.38 3.74
CA GLY A 48 15.87 1.55 3.03
C GLY A 48 14.64 2.14 3.73
N LEU A 49 14.29 3.36 3.33
CA LEU A 49 13.00 3.98 3.66
C LEU A 49 12.38 4.51 2.37
N PHE A 50 11.19 4.04 2.05
CA PHE A 50 10.49 4.36 0.80
C PHE A 50 9.15 4.99 1.12
N ARG A 51 9.04 6.30 0.87
CA ARG A 51 7.89 7.10 1.28
C ARG A 51 6.89 7.28 0.16
N SER A 52 5.63 7.43 0.53
CA SER A 52 4.51 7.75 -0.34
C SER A 52 4.19 9.24 -0.39
N LEU A 53 5.14 10.13 -0.03
CA LEU A 53 4.91 11.58 -0.01
C LEU A 53 4.36 12.09 -1.36
N GLY A 54 3.11 12.55 -1.34
CA GLY A 54 2.37 13.03 -2.52
C GLY A 54 1.55 11.97 -3.24
N GLN A 55 1.47 10.75 -2.71
CA GLN A 55 0.78 9.58 -3.27
C GLN A 55 -0.22 8.96 -2.27
N GLU A 56 -0.47 9.61 -1.13
CA GLU A 56 -1.30 9.05 -0.05
C GLU A 56 -2.76 8.81 -0.48
N GLY A 57 -3.31 9.73 -1.30
CA GLY A 57 -4.68 9.63 -1.81
C GLY A 57 -4.90 8.39 -2.67
N CYS A 58 -3.91 8.01 -3.46
CA CYS A 58 -3.91 6.82 -4.32
C CYS A 58 -4.09 5.55 -3.47
N ALA A 59 -3.20 5.34 -2.49
CA ALA A 59 -3.22 4.15 -1.64
C ALA A 59 -4.45 4.10 -0.73
N VAL A 60 -4.82 5.22 -0.10
CA VAL A 60 -5.95 5.27 0.84
C VAL A 60 -7.29 5.15 0.11
N GLY A 61 -7.51 5.96 -0.94
CA GLY A 61 -8.78 5.97 -1.66
C GLY A 61 -9.10 4.61 -2.30
N SER A 62 -8.10 4.00 -2.95
CA SER A 62 -8.27 2.67 -3.57
C SER A 62 -8.52 1.56 -2.54
N ALA A 63 -7.78 1.52 -1.43
CA ALA A 63 -8.00 0.53 -0.40
C ALA A 63 -9.35 0.70 0.31
N PHE A 64 -9.83 1.94 0.48
CA PHE A 64 -11.13 2.23 1.09
C PHE A 64 -12.31 1.77 0.22
N ALA A 65 -12.10 1.57 -1.08
CA ALA A 65 -13.08 0.99 -2.00
C ALA A 65 -13.18 -0.54 -1.92
N LEU A 66 -12.30 -1.21 -1.16
CA LEU A 66 -12.35 -2.64 -0.93
C LEU A 66 -13.22 -3.00 0.27
N GLU A 67 -13.80 -4.18 0.24
CA GLU A 67 -14.42 -4.78 1.41
C GLU A 67 -13.41 -5.60 2.23
N ARG A 68 -13.77 -5.94 3.47
CA ARG A 68 -12.87 -6.74 4.36
C ARG A 68 -12.45 -8.06 3.74
N ARG A 69 -13.35 -8.70 2.97
CA ARG A 69 -13.14 -10.00 2.29
C ARG A 69 -12.24 -9.92 1.05
N ASP A 70 -12.07 -8.74 0.48
CA ASP A 70 -11.26 -8.54 -0.72
C ASP A 70 -9.77 -8.60 -0.39
N VAL A 71 -8.97 -9.04 -1.36
CA VAL A 71 -7.53 -9.24 -1.17
C VAL A 71 -6.73 -8.12 -1.81
N LEU A 72 -5.79 -7.57 -1.05
CA LEU A 72 -4.92 -6.49 -1.48
C LEU A 72 -3.47 -6.98 -1.65
N SER A 73 -2.76 -6.52 -2.66
CA SER A 73 -1.31 -6.67 -2.77
C SER A 73 -0.66 -5.28 -2.95
N PRO A 74 -0.10 -4.67 -1.89
CA PRO A 74 0.54 -3.36 -1.94
C PRO A 74 1.84 -3.36 -2.75
N LEU A 75 2.32 -2.17 -3.09
CA LEU A 75 3.73 -1.90 -3.42
C LEU A 75 4.41 -1.12 -2.30
N LEU A 76 5.74 -0.99 -2.37
CA LEU A 76 6.58 -0.37 -1.33
C LEU A 76 6.21 1.06 -0.89
N ARG A 77 5.30 1.73 -1.59
CA ARG A 77 4.77 3.06 -1.25
C ARG A 77 3.28 3.04 -0.88
N ASN A 78 2.70 1.88 -0.61
CA ASN A 78 1.27 1.78 -0.29
C ASN A 78 1.03 1.50 1.18
N LEU A 79 1.84 2.08 2.07
CA LEU A 79 1.63 2.03 3.51
C LEU A 79 0.18 2.38 3.88
N GLY A 80 -0.37 3.45 3.28
CA GLY A 80 -1.75 3.86 3.53
C GLY A 80 -2.80 2.80 3.21
N SER A 81 -2.56 1.96 2.20
CA SER A 81 -3.46 0.86 1.84
C SER A 81 -3.45 -0.25 2.90
N MET A 82 -2.30 -0.54 3.49
CA MET A 82 -2.16 -1.54 4.56
C MET A 82 -2.80 -1.05 5.85
N LEU A 83 -2.63 0.24 6.18
CA LEU A 83 -3.28 0.86 7.35
C LEU A 83 -4.81 0.79 7.22
N VAL A 84 -5.37 1.09 6.04
CA VAL A 84 -6.82 0.95 5.77
C VAL A 84 -7.29 -0.50 5.93
N LYS A 85 -6.45 -1.49 5.56
CA LYS A 85 -6.73 -2.92 5.75
C LYS A 85 -6.47 -3.42 7.18
N GLY A 86 -6.06 -2.55 8.09
CA GLY A 86 -5.95 -2.84 9.52
C GLY A 86 -4.54 -3.19 10.01
N ALA A 87 -3.50 -2.87 9.24
CA ALA A 87 -2.14 -2.85 9.80
C ALA A 87 -2.01 -1.71 10.82
N GLU A 88 -1.35 -1.97 11.94
CA GLU A 88 -1.20 -1.02 13.03
C GLU A 88 0.11 -0.24 12.93
N PRO A 89 0.15 1.06 13.28
CA PRO A 89 1.38 1.87 13.23
C PRO A 89 2.56 1.25 13.99
N VAL A 90 2.30 0.56 15.11
CA VAL A 90 3.35 -0.12 15.89
C VAL A 90 3.96 -1.30 15.14
N GLU A 91 3.18 -2.05 14.35
CA GLU A 91 3.67 -3.14 13.51
C GLU A 91 4.61 -2.60 12.43
N ILE A 92 4.23 -1.47 11.81
CA ILE A 92 5.03 -0.79 10.79
C ILE A 92 6.36 -0.31 11.37
N LEU A 93 6.33 0.35 12.53
CA LEU A 93 7.54 0.86 13.19
C LEU A 93 8.47 -0.29 13.61
N ARG A 94 7.92 -1.33 14.25
CA ARG A 94 8.67 -2.54 14.63
C ARG A 94 9.32 -3.20 13.43
N GLN A 95 8.59 -3.30 12.31
CA GLN A 95 9.09 -3.88 11.06
C GLN A 95 10.26 -3.06 10.50
N TYR A 96 10.12 -1.74 10.37
CA TYR A 96 11.22 -0.88 9.90
C TYR A 96 12.42 -0.86 10.85
N MET A 97 12.21 -1.10 12.15
CA MET A 97 13.28 -1.18 13.16
C MET A 97 13.82 -2.60 13.37
N ALA A 98 13.38 -3.59 12.58
CA ALA A 98 13.74 -5.00 12.68
C ALA A 98 13.61 -5.59 14.10
N LYS A 99 12.53 -5.22 14.81
CA LYS A 99 12.25 -5.72 16.16
C LYS A 99 11.86 -7.21 16.14
N GLY A 100 12.14 -7.93 17.22
CA GLY A 100 11.87 -9.37 17.32
C GLY A 100 10.38 -9.72 17.31
N ASP A 101 9.55 -8.78 17.76
CA ASP A 101 8.08 -8.83 17.75
C ASP A 101 7.46 -8.09 16.54
N SER A 102 8.27 -7.75 15.53
CA SER A 102 7.74 -7.27 14.24
C SER A 102 7.01 -8.39 13.49
N PRO A 103 6.11 -8.05 12.53
CA PRO A 103 5.40 -9.05 11.72
C PRO A 103 6.33 -10.12 11.10
N THR A 104 7.51 -9.71 10.64
CA THR A 104 8.49 -10.64 10.05
C THR A 104 9.62 -11.03 10.99
N ARG A 105 9.63 -10.54 12.23
CA ARG A 105 10.67 -10.79 13.23
C ARG A 105 12.07 -10.40 12.74
N GLY A 106 12.14 -9.29 12.02
CA GLY A 106 13.38 -8.75 11.45
C GLY A 106 13.94 -9.52 10.24
N ARG A 107 13.19 -10.46 9.66
CA ARG A 107 13.62 -11.20 8.45
C ARG A 107 13.47 -10.39 7.16
N GLU A 108 12.50 -9.50 7.13
CA GLU A 108 12.21 -8.63 6.00
C GLU A 108 12.36 -7.16 6.40
N LEU A 109 12.44 -6.28 5.40
CA LEU A 109 12.62 -4.84 5.57
C LEU A 109 11.45 -4.07 4.97
N ASN A 110 11.25 -2.81 5.39
CA ASN A 110 10.13 -1.98 4.97
C ASN A 110 8.77 -2.65 5.25
N ILE A 111 7.72 -2.25 4.54
CA ILE A 111 6.39 -2.88 4.61
C ILE A 111 6.30 -4.26 3.90
N HIS A 112 7.40 -5.03 3.84
CA HIS A 112 7.45 -6.38 3.25
C HIS A 112 6.89 -7.42 4.22
N PHE A 113 5.59 -7.35 4.48
CA PHE A 113 4.89 -8.36 5.27
C PHE A 113 3.44 -8.48 4.80
N GLY A 114 2.83 -9.64 5.07
CA GLY A 114 1.47 -9.96 4.68
C GLY A 114 0.67 -10.48 5.86
N ASP A 115 -0.64 -10.36 5.74
CA ASP A 115 -1.62 -10.99 6.61
C ASP A 115 -2.81 -11.40 5.74
N VAL A 116 -2.79 -12.66 5.33
CA VAL A 116 -3.81 -13.24 4.44
C VAL A 116 -4.95 -13.90 5.21
N GLU A 117 -4.83 -14.07 6.53
CA GLU A 117 -5.78 -14.80 7.36
C GLU A 117 -6.84 -13.86 7.92
N GLU A 118 -6.44 -12.74 8.50
CA GLU A 118 -7.35 -11.81 9.17
C GLU A 118 -7.60 -10.56 8.32
N ARG A 119 -6.53 -9.99 7.75
CA ARG A 119 -6.58 -8.67 7.09
C ARG A 119 -6.65 -8.73 5.57
N ASN A 120 -6.44 -9.90 4.97
CA ASN A 120 -6.50 -10.13 3.53
C ASN A 120 -5.59 -9.19 2.71
N PHE A 121 -4.34 -9.01 3.12
CA PHE A 121 -3.32 -8.44 2.23
C PHE A 121 -2.13 -9.41 2.07
N VAL A 122 -1.77 -9.65 0.82
CA VAL A 122 -0.58 -10.42 0.46
C VAL A 122 0.60 -9.46 0.50
N GLY A 123 1.62 -9.77 1.30
CA GLY A 123 2.79 -8.92 1.42
C GLY A 123 3.51 -8.75 0.09
N GLN A 124 3.99 -7.53 -0.16
CA GLN A 124 4.76 -7.23 -1.35
C GLN A 124 6.13 -7.92 -1.35
N ILE A 125 6.70 -8.09 -2.54
CA ILE A 125 8.06 -8.56 -2.75
C ILE A 125 8.88 -7.52 -3.52
N SER A 126 10.21 -7.62 -3.47
CA SER A 126 11.10 -6.70 -4.18
C SER A 126 11.01 -6.79 -5.71
N HIS A 127 10.54 -7.91 -6.25
CA HIS A 127 10.50 -8.16 -7.68
C HIS A 127 9.35 -7.38 -8.33
N LEU A 128 9.70 -6.45 -9.21
CA LEU A 128 8.76 -5.54 -9.85
C LEU A 128 7.80 -6.29 -10.78
N GLY A 129 6.50 -6.08 -10.63
CA GLY A 129 5.47 -6.64 -11.51
C GLY A 129 5.05 -8.08 -11.17
N ASP A 130 5.85 -8.81 -10.39
CA ASP A 130 5.62 -10.24 -10.08
C ASP A 130 4.36 -10.50 -9.26
N MET A 131 3.87 -9.51 -8.51
CA MET A 131 2.61 -9.66 -7.77
C MET A 131 1.38 -9.69 -8.68
N VAL A 132 1.48 -9.24 -9.94
CA VAL A 132 0.36 -9.28 -10.90
C VAL A 132 -0.05 -10.73 -11.24
N PRO A 133 0.86 -11.62 -11.72
CA PRO A 133 0.50 -13.02 -11.94
C PRO A 133 0.12 -13.76 -10.65
N VAL A 134 0.74 -13.43 -9.51
CA VAL A 134 0.33 -14.00 -8.20
C VAL A 134 -1.12 -13.66 -7.90
N MET A 135 -1.49 -12.38 -8.01
CA MET A 135 -2.86 -11.93 -7.76
C MET A 135 -3.85 -12.41 -8.82
N ALA A 136 -3.41 -12.65 -10.06
CA ALA A 136 -4.21 -13.35 -11.07
C ALA A 136 -4.58 -14.78 -10.63
N GLY A 137 -3.64 -15.52 -10.04
CA GLY A 137 -3.89 -16.86 -9.50
C GLY A 137 -4.79 -16.86 -8.25
N VAL A 138 -4.55 -15.91 -7.33
CA VAL A 138 -5.41 -15.71 -6.14
C VAL A 138 -6.86 -15.44 -6.58
N THR A 139 -7.07 -14.49 -7.48
CA THR A 139 -8.42 -14.10 -7.93
C THR A 139 -9.07 -15.15 -8.84
N LEU A 140 -8.28 -15.93 -9.60
CA LEU A 140 -8.79 -17.10 -10.31
C LEU A 140 -9.43 -18.11 -9.35
N THR A 141 -8.85 -18.28 -8.15
CA THR A 141 -9.41 -19.16 -7.12
C THR A 141 -10.80 -18.70 -6.68
N PHE A 142 -11.01 -17.39 -6.52
CA PHE A 142 -12.34 -16.84 -6.17
C PHE A 142 -13.37 -17.22 -7.24
N LYS A 143 -13.00 -17.07 -8.51
CA LYS A 143 -13.86 -17.45 -9.64
C LYS A 143 -14.14 -18.95 -9.66
N ILE A 144 -13.13 -19.81 -9.48
CA ILE A 144 -13.28 -21.27 -9.49
C ILE A 144 -14.20 -21.73 -8.34
N ARG A 145 -14.11 -21.08 -7.18
CA ARG A 145 -14.89 -21.43 -5.98
C ARG A 145 -16.24 -20.70 -5.88
N GLY A 146 -16.53 -19.76 -6.79
CA GLY A 146 -17.73 -18.93 -6.72
C GLY A 146 -17.75 -17.99 -5.50
N GLU A 147 -16.58 -17.56 -5.03
CA GLU A 147 -16.44 -16.62 -3.92
C GLU A 147 -16.70 -15.18 -4.40
N ASP A 148 -17.56 -14.46 -3.68
CA ASP A 148 -17.82 -13.03 -3.92
C ASP A 148 -16.65 -12.17 -3.38
N ARG A 149 -15.49 -12.24 -4.03
CA ARG A 149 -14.26 -11.54 -3.62
C ARG A 149 -13.56 -10.94 -4.82
N VAL A 150 -12.93 -9.79 -4.59
CA VAL A 150 -12.12 -9.07 -5.59
C VAL A 150 -10.68 -9.02 -5.11
N GLY A 151 -9.73 -9.08 -6.04
CA GLY A 151 -8.34 -8.76 -5.78
C GLY A 151 -7.99 -7.35 -6.27
N LEU A 152 -7.11 -6.66 -5.55
CA LEU A 152 -6.48 -5.43 -6.01
C LEU A 152 -4.96 -5.58 -5.92
N VAL A 153 -4.26 -5.25 -7.00
CA VAL A 153 -2.80 -5.26 -7.06
C VAL A 153 -2.27 -3.94 -7.58
N TYR A 154 -1.28 -3.37 -6.91
CA TYR A 154 -0.58 -2.19 -7.39
C TYR A 154 0.67 -2.55 -8.18
N VAL A 155 1.00 -1.70 -9.14
CA VAL A 155 2.22 -1.74 -9.93
C VAL A 155 2.69 -0.31 -10.19
N GLY A 156 3.98 -0.03 -10.04
CA GLY A 156 4.53 1.27 -10.43
C GLY A 156 4.60 1.42 -11.95
N ASP A 157 4.58 2.64 -12.46
CA ASP A 157 4.84 2.99 -13.87
C ASP A 157 5.99 2.18 -14.50
N GLY A 158 7.13 2.09 -13.80
CA GLY A 158 8.29 1.32 -14.24
C GLY A 158 8.03 -0.18 -14.38
N ALA A 159 7.33 -0.75 -13.41
CA ALA A 159 7.07 -2.19 -13.35
C ALA A 159 6.15 -2.68 -14.47
N THR A 160 5.41 -1.79 -15.14
CA THR A 160 4.62 -2.12 -16.35
C THR A 160 5.46 -2.54 -17.56
N SER A 161 6.79 -2.42 -17.48
CA SER A 161 7.74 -2.83 -18.53
C SER A 161 8.37 -4.21 -18.26
N THR A 162 7.94 -4.90 -17.21
CA THR A 162 8.39 -6.26 -16.89
C THR A 162 7.59 -7.30 -17.67
N GLY A 163 8.21 -8.45 -17.94
CA GLY A 163 7.52 -9.60 -18.54
C GLY A 163 6.38 -10.11 -17.66
N ALA A 164 6.62 -10.20 -16.35
CA ALA A 164 5.63 -10.65 -15.37
C ALA A 164 4.35 -9.80 -15.37
N PHE A 165 4.46 -8.47 -15.50
CA PHE A 165 3.29 -7.62 -15.67
C PHE A 165 2.47 -8.01 -16.91
N HIS A 166 3.12 -8.16 -18.06
CA HIS A 166 2.47 -8.52 -19.34
C HIS A 166 1.80 -9.90 -19.28
N GLU A 167 2.55 -10.90 -18.81
CA GLU A 167 2.08 -12.28 -18.71
C GLU A 167 0.92 -12.42 -17.73
N GLY A 168 1.05 -11.81 -16.54
CA GLY A 168 0.06 -11.87 -15.48
C GLY A 168 -1.26 -11.20 -15.86
N ILE A 169 -1.20 -9.98 -16.42
CA ILE A 169 -2.43 -9.27 -16.82
C ILE A 169 -3.11 -9.94 -18.01
N ASN A 170 -2.35 -10.44 -18.99
CA ASN A 170 -2.90 -11.18 -20.12
C ASN A 170 -3.60 -12.47 -19.65
N PHE A 171 -2.97 -13.23 -18.76
CA PHE A 171 -3.58 -14.43 -18.18
C PHE A 171 -4.86 -14.08 -17.41
N ALA A 172 -4.82 -13.08 -16.53
CA ALA A 172 -5.99 -12.62 -15.77
C ALA A 172 -7.15 -12.20 -16.69
N ALA A 173 -6.84 -11.50 -17.79
CA ALA A 173 -7.82 -11.06 -18.77
C ALA A 173 -8.49 -12.25 -19.48
N VAL A 174 -7.71 -13.20 -20.00
CA VAL A 174 -8.23 -14.43 -20.64
C VAL A 174 -9.11 -15.23 -19.68
N GLN A 175 -8.67 -15.33 -18.43
CA GLN A 175 -9.42 -16.03 -17.38
C GLN A 175 -10.58 -15.22 -16.82
N ARG A 176 -10.76 -13.94 -17.19
CA ARG A 176 -11.73 -13.00 -16.62
C ARG A 176 -11.69 -13.03 -15.08
N CYS A 177 -10.50 -12.94 -14.50
CA CYS A 177 -10.33 -12.91 -13.05
C CYS A 177 -10.95 -11.62 -12.46
N PRO A 178 -11.58 -11.68 -11.27
CA PRO A 178 -12.09 -10.50 -10.56
C PRO A 178 -10.92 -9.71 -9.95
N LEU A 179 -10.18 -8.99 -10.79
CA LEU A 179 -8.92 -8.32 -10.44
C LEU A 179 -8.92 -6.85 -10.87
N VAL A 180 -8.60 -5.96 -9.95
CA VAL A 180 -8.27 -4.56 -10.24
C VAL A 180 -6.76 -4.40 -10.23
N VAL A 181 -6.20 -3.87 -11.32
CA VAL A 181 -4.77 -3.58 -11.45
C VAL A 181 -4.59 -2.07 -11.44
N ILE A 182 -3.88 -1.53 -10.44
CA ILE A 182 -3.60 -0.10 -10.33
C ILE A 182 -2.16 0.17 -10.76
N VAL A 183 -1.99 0.96 -11.82
CA VAL A 183 -0.71 1.56 -12.20
C VAL A 183 -0.56 2.90 -11.49
N GLU A 184 0.35 2.96 -10.53
CA GLU A 184 0.75 4.22 -9.88
C GLU A 184 1.73 4.98 -10.78
N ASN A 185 1.21 5.94 -11.53
CA ASN A 185 2.00 6.78 -12.41
C ASN A 185 2.47 8.02 -11.66
N ASN A 186 3.65 7.90 -11.03
CA ASN A 186 4.29 8.99 -10.30
C ASN A 186 5.35 9.76 -11.11
N GLY A 187 5.47 9.45 -12.41
CA GLY A 187 6.36 10.10 -13.36
C GLY A 187 7.76 9.53 -13.49
N TYR A 188 8.23 8.69 -12.55
CA TYR A 188 9.61 8.21 -12.51
C TYR A 188 9.78 6.79 -11.95
N ALA A 189 10.39 5.92 -12.75
CA ALA A 189 10.96 4.65 -12.31
C ALA A 189 12.42 4.85 -11.85
N TYR A 190 12.65 4.96 -10.54
CA TYR A 190 13.92 5.47 -9.98
C TYR A 190 14.26 6.84 -10.60
N SER A 191 15.20 6.89 -11.54
CA SER A 191 15.64 8.08 -12.28
C SER A 191 15.14 8.14 -13.72
N THR A 192 14.44 7.11 -14.18
CA THR A 192 13.94 7.00 -15.56
C THR A 192 12.57 7.65 -15.64
N PRO A 193 12.42 8.80 -16.31
CA PRO A 193 11.11 9.40 -16.51
C PRO A 193 10.25 8.54 -17.46
N THR A 194 8.93 8.62 -17.32
CA THR A 194 7.98 7.77 -18.07
C THR A 194 8.17 7.78 -19.59
N PHE A 195 8.56 8.92 -20.19
CA PHE A 195 8.83 9.02 -21.63
C PHE A 195 10.08 8.24 -22.11
N ARG A 196 10.96 7.84 -21.18
CA ARG A 196 12.07 6.90 -21.42
C ARG A 196 11.72 5.47 -20.99
N GLN A 197 10.62 5.27 -20.28
CA GLN A 197 10.18 3.98 -19.78
C GLN A 197 9.33 3.22 -20.79
N THR A 198 8.39 3.90 -21.46
CA THR A 198 7.43 3.27 -22.37
C THR A 198 7.06 4.22 -23.50
N ALA A 199 6.81 3.67 -24.69
CA ALA A 199 6.31 4.42 -25.84
C ALA A 199 4.77 4.61 -25.83
N ALA A 200 4.05 3.84 -25.00
CA ALA A 200 2.62 4.04 -24.78
C ALA A 200 2.39 5.47 -24.26
N ARG A 201 1.43 6.19 -24.86
CA ARG A 201 1.16 7.59 -24.52
C ARG A 201 0.54 7.70 -23.12
N GLN A 202 -0.24 6.69 -22.75
CA GLN A 202 -0.87 6.53 -21.46
C GLN A 202 -0.72 5.07 -21.00
N PHE A 203 -0.68 4.81 -19.70
CA PHE A 203 -0.60 3.42 -19.22
C PHE A 203 -1.90 2.65 -19.50
N ILE A 204 -3.05 3.34 -19.54
CA ILE A 204 -4.31 2.74 -19.98
C ILE A 204 -4.32 2.28 -21.44
N ASP A 205 -3.45 2.80 -22.31
CA ASP A 205 -3.36 2.32 -23.70
C ASP A 205 -2.93 0.84 -23.76
N LYS A 206 -2.22 0.36 -22.74
CA LYS A 206 -1.82 -1.05 -22.62
C LYS A 206 -3.04 -1.96 -22.41
N ALA A 207 -4.12 -1.47 -21.78
CA ALA A 207 -5.33 -2.25 -21.53
C ALA A 207 -5.99 -2.77 -22.82
N ILE A 208 -5.92 -1.97 -23.90
CA ILE A 208 -6.46 -2.31 -25.23
C ILE A 208 -5.84 -3.61 -25.74
N GLY A 209 -4.52 -3.79 -25.55
CA GLY A 209 -3.80 -4.98 -26.00
C GLY A 209 -4.22 -6.27 -25.28
N TYR A 210 -4.84 -6.16 -24.10
CA TYR A 210 -5.35 -7.29 -23.32
C TYR A 210 -6.87 -7.46 -23.45
N GLY A 211 -7.55 -6.57 -24.18
CA GLY A 211 -9.01 -6.59 -24.33
C GLY A 211 -9.78 -6.29 -23.04
N ILE A 212 -9.20 -5.48 -22.13
CA ILE A 212 -9.80 -5.12 -20.84
C ILE A 212 -10.07 -3.61 -20.75
N PRO A 213 -11.00 -3.15 -19.88
CA PRO A 213 -11.18 -1.74 -19.60
C PRO A 213 -9.92 -1.09 -19.01
N GLY A 214 -9.61 0.11 -19.52
CA GLY A 214 -8.58 1.00 -18.98
C GLY A 214 -9.20 2.33 -18.56
N VAL A 215 -9.03 2.74 -17.31
CA VAL A 215 -9.57 3.99 -16.77
C VAL A 215 -8.49 4.81 -16.06
N ARG A 216 -8.63 6.13 -16.08
CA ARG A 216 -7.72 7.06 -15.39
C ARG A 216 -8.41 7.67 -14.18
N ALA A 217 -7.62 7.92 -13.14
CA ALA A 217 -8.03 8.67 -11.96
C ALA A 217 -6.95 9.68 -11.58
N ASP A 218 -7.37 10.79 -10.96
CA ASP A 218 -6.45 11.67 -10.23
C ASP A 218 -6.10 10.99 -8.89
N GLY A 219 -4.90 10.42 -8.80
CA GLY A 219 -4.40 9.75 -7.60
C GLY A 219 -4.17 10.71 -6.43
N ASN A 220 -4.21 12.02 -6.66
CA ASN A 220 -4.10 13.04 -5.62
C ASN A 220 -5.46 13.65 -5.23
N ASP A 221 -6.56 13.19 -5.84
CA ASP A 221 -7.92 13.37 -5.32
C ASP A 221 -8.40 12.04 -4.71
N VAL A 222 -8.40 11.95 -3.38
CA VAL A 222 -8.79 10.71 -2.68
C VAL A 222 -10.23 10.26 -2.99
N LEU A 223 -11.13 11.19 -3.32
CA LEU A 223 -12.51 10.86 -3.67
C LEU A 223 -12.60 10.30 -5.09
N ASP A 224 -11.80 10.81 -6.03
CA ASP A 224 -11.71 10.26 -7.38
C ASP A 224 -11.04 8.88 -7.37
N ALA A 225 -9.94 8.73 -6.62
CA ALA A 225 -9.28 7.44 -6.41
C ALA A 225 -10.24 6.40 -5.80
N TYR A 226 -11.03 6.77 -4.78
CA TYR A 226 -12.07 5.92 -4.20
C TYR A 226 -13.13 5.54 -5.22
N ARG A 227 -13.74 6.52 -5.89
CA ARG A 227 -14.86 6.31 -6.80
C ARG A 227 -14.47 5.42 -7.99
N VAL A 228 -13.37 5.74 -8.67
CA VAL A 228 -12.90 4.95 -9.83
C VAL A 228 -12.52 3.54 -9.41
N THR A 229 -11.92 3.37 -8.23
CA THR A 229 -11.61 2.03 -7.72
C THR A 229 -12.88 1.27 -7.35
N ARG A 230 -13.88 1.92 -6.73
CA ARG A 230 -15.16 1.29 -6.40
C ARG A 230 -15.87 0.81 -7.67
N ASP A 231 -15.94 1.63 -8.70
CA ASP A 231 -16.54 1.25 -9.99
C ASP A 231 -15.83 0.03 -10.60
N ALA A 232 -14.50 -0.03 -10.51
CA ALA A 232 -13.70 -1.16 -10.98
C ALA A 232 -13.90 -2.43 -10.13
N VAL A 233 -14.01 -2.29 -8.80
CA VAL A 233 -14.29 -3.39 -7.86
C VAL A 233 -15.69 -3.95 -8.14
N ASP A 234 -16.70 -3.10 -8.31
CA ASP A 234 -18.07 -3.52 -8.60
C ASP A 234 -18.16 -4.24 -9.94
N ASN A 235 -17.45 -3.75 -10.98
CA ASN A 235 -17.34 -4.43 -12.26
C ASN A 235 -16.68 -5.82 -12.13
N ALA A 236 -15.56 -5.91 -11.41
CA ALA A 236 -14.87 -7.18 -11.18
C ALA A 236 -15.76 -8.18 -10.44
N ARG A 237 -16.45 -7.71 -9.40
CA ARG A 237 -17.39 -8.48 -8.58
C ARG A 237 -18.56 -9.04 -9.39
N GLN A 238 -19.08 -8.26 -10.34
CA GLN A 238 -20.16 -8.67 -11.25
C GLN A 238 -19.69 -9.58 -12.40
N GLY A 239 -18.43 -10.01 -12.41
CA GLY A 239 -17.88 -10.88 -13.45
C GLY A 239 -17.41 -10.16 -14.71
N GLY A 240 -17.27 -8.83 -14.66
CA GLY A 240 -16.69 -8.00 -15.71
C GLY A 240 -15.19 -8.24 -15.93
N GLY A 241 -14.56 -9.03 -15.06
CA GLY A 241 -13.16 -9.43 -15.17
C GLY A 241 -12.20 -8.33 -14.70
N VAL A 242 -11.10 -8.17 -15.43
CA VAL A 242 -10.00 -7.28 -15.03
C VAL A 242 -10.29 -5.84 -15.43
N THR A 243 -9.95 -4.88 -14.56
CA THR A 243 -9.89 -3.45 -14.92
C THR A 243 -8.49 -2.91 -14.63
N LEU A 244 -7.89 -2.21 -15.60
CA LEU A 244 -6.64 -1.47 -15.42
C LEU A 244 -6.95 -0.01 -15.07
N ILE A 245 -6.47 0.47 -13.93
CA ILE A 245 -6.58 1.86 -13.50
C ILE A 245 -5.21 2.51 -13.58
N GLU A 246 -5.07 3.64 -14.27
CA GLU A 246 -3.89 4.50 -14.15
C GLU A 246 -4.19 5.64 -13.17
N MET A 247 -3.54 5.62 -12.01
CA MET A 247 -3.63 6.69 -11.03
C MET A 247 -2.48 7.68 -11.25
N LEU A 248 -2.84 8.89 -11.68
CA LEU A 248 -1.88 9.97 -11.89
C LEU A 248 -1.52 10.60 -10.55
N THR A 249 -0.24 10.57 -10.20
CA THR A 249 0.25 11.09 -8.92
C THR A 249 1.70 11.59 -9.09
N TYR A 250 2.41 11.93 -8.01
CA TYR A 250 3.78 12.38 -8.10
C TYR A 250 4.63 12.05 -6.89
N ARG A 251 5.84 11.52 -7.12
CA ARG A 251 6.79 11.17 -6.05
C ARG A 251 7.61 12.40 -5.65
N ARG A 252 7.26 13.02 -4.53
CA ARG A 252 7.89 14.28 -4.06
C ARG A 252 9.20 14.11 -3.31
N ARG A 253 9.66 12.88 -3.09
CA ARG A 253 10.96 12.54 -2.49
C ARG A 253 11.72 11.52 -3.31
N GLY A 254 12.99 11.31 -2.96
CA GLY A 254 13.87 10.31 -3.54
C GLY A 254 13.19 8.97 -3.71
N HIS A 255 13.68 8.18 -4.66
CA HIS A 255 13.24 6.79 -4.76
C HIS A 255 13.36 6.12 -3.38
N ALA A 256 14.47 6.30 -2.68
CA ALA A 256 14.57 6.04 -1.25
C ALA A 256 14.92 7.35 -0.52
N GLU A 257 14.79 7.38 0.80
CA GLU A 257 15.12 8.57 1.61
C GLU A 257 16.58 9.06 1.42
N HIS A 258 17.49 8.17 1.00
CA HIS A 258 18.89 8.53 0.70
C HIS A 258 19.12 9.02 -0.75
N ASP A 259 18.12 8.93 -1.63
CA ASP A 259 18.24 9.38 -3.02
C ASP A 259 18.03 10.89 -3.13
N ASN A 260 19.03 11.58 -3.70
CA ASN A 260 19.09 13.04 -3.79
C ASN A 260 18.26 13.64 -4.93
N GLN A 261 17.64 12.82 -5.80
CA GLN A 261 16.75 13.26 -6.89
C GLN A 261 17.38 14.20 -7.92
N SER A 262 18.70 14.19 -8.09
CA SER A 262 19.41 15.08 -9.04
C SER A 262 18.98 14.95 -10.51
N TYR A 263 18.25 13.89 -10.86
CA TYR A 263 17.67 13.66 -12.19
C TYR A 263 16.31 14.33 -12.41
N VAL A 264 15.67 14.85 -11.38
CA VAL A 264 14.37 15.54 -11.46
C VAL A 264 14.57 16.98 -11.91
N GLN A 265 13.70 17.48 -12.77
CA GLN A 265 13.82 18.85 -13.27
C GLN A 265 13.61 19.87 -12.13
N PRO A 266 14.43 20.95 -12.07
CA PRO A 266 14.25 21.99 -11.06
C PRO A 266 12.84 22.59 -11.08
N GLY A 267 12.24 22.79 -9.89
CA GLY A 267 10.90 23.36 -9.75
C GLY A 267 9.75 22.36 -9.90
N GLU A 268 10.01 21.14 -10.38
CA GLU A 268 8.94 20.15 -10.59
C GLU A 268 8.33 19.72 -9.25
N ILE A 269 9.17 19.35 -8.27
CA ILE A 269 8.72 18.92 -6.93
C ILE A 269 8.00 20.05 -6.20
N GLU A 270 8.52 21.27 -6.27
CA GLU A 270 7.95 22.46 -5.63
C GLU A 270 6.57 22.79 -6.22
N ARG A 271 6.42 22.67 -7.54
CA ARG A 271 5.13 22.85 -8.21
C ARG A 271 4.12 21.83 -7.71
N TRP A 272 4.47 20.54 -7.74
CA TRP A 272 3.58 19.47 -7.25
C TRP A 272 3.24 19.62 -5.77
N ALA A 273 4.19 20.09 -4.95
CA ALA A 273 3.97 20.41 -3.55
C ALA A 273 2.93 21.53 -3.37
N ALA A 274 3.05 22.61 -4.15
CA ALA A 274 2.21 23.78 -3.99
C ALA A 274 0.80 23.62 -4.56
N THR A 275 0.65 22.83 -5.63
CA THR A 275 -0.63 22.76 -6.37
C THR A 275 -1.33 21.40 -6.27
N ASN A 276 -0.67 20.38 -5.72
CA ASN A 276 -1.17 19.02 -5.84
C ASN A 276 -0.79 18.08 -4.68
N ASP A 277 -0.68 18.59 -3.44
CA ASP A 277 -0.62 17.72 -2.25
C ASP A 277 -2.02 17.12 -1.98
N PRO A 278 -2.16 15.77 -1.91
CA PRO A 278 -3.46 15.14 -1.70
C PRO A 278 -4.11 15.50 -0.36
N ILE A 279 -3.31 15.74 0.69
CA ILE A 279 -3.82 16.11 2.01
C ILE A 279 -4.34 17.54 1.98
N ASP A 280 -3.54 18.49 1.48
CA ASP A 280 -3.94 19.90 1.44
C ASP A 280 -5.19 20.11 0.57
N ARG A 281 -5.23 19.45 -0.60
CA ARG A 281 -6.41 19.44 -1.48
C ARG A 281 -7.64 18.91 -0.76
N TYR A 282 -7.51 17.81 -0.01
CA TYR A 282 -8.65 17.20 0.68
C TYR A 282 -9.11 18.02 1.88
N VAL A 283 -8.21 18.64 2.64
CA VAL A 283 -8.57 19.57 3.73
C VAL A 283 -9.35 20.77 3.20
N ALA A 284 -8.88 21.38 2.09
CA ALA A 284 -9.60 22.47 1.44
C ALA A 284 -11.01 22.04 1.01
N ARG A 285 -11.16 20.81 0.51
CA ARG A 285 -12.46 20.26 0.13
C ARG A 285 -13.37 19.97 1.33
N LEU A 286 -12.83 19.38 2.40
CA LEU A 286 -13.58 19.10 3.64
C LEU A 286 -14.17 20.38 4.23
N THR A 287 -13.35 21.42 4.34
CA THR A 287 -13.70 22.69 4.98
C THR A 287 -14.46 23.66 4.06
N GLY A 288 -14.21 23.62 2.76
CA GLY A 288 -14.85 24.50 1.78
C GLY A 288 -16.16 23.97 1.20
N GLU A 289 -16.24 22.66 0.91
CA GLU A 289 -17.36 22.07 0.16
C GLU A 289 -18.20 21.09 1.00
N LEU A 290 -17.55 20.30 1.88
CA LEU A 290 -18.20 19.17 2.56
C LEU A 290 -18.69 19.53 3.99
N GLY A 291 -18.59 20.79 4.39
CA GLY A 291 -19.16 21.31 5.63
C GLY A 291 -18.48 20.77 6.90
N PHE A 292 -17.19 20.46 6.85
CA PHE A 292 -16.39 20.19 8.04
C PHE A 292 -15.81 21.48 8.60
N THR A 293 -15.74 21.55 9.93
CA THR A 293 -15.07 22.65 10.62
C THR A 293 -13.57 22.41 10.68
N THR A 294 -12.79 23.49 10.79
CA THR A 294 -11.34 23.38 11.04
C THR A 294 -11.04 22.57 12.30
N ALA A 295 -11.85 22.73 13.36
CA ALA A 295 -11.68 21.99 14.61
C ALA A 295 -11.86 20.47 14.46
N GLU A 296 -12.73 19.99 13.56
CA GLU A 296 -12.87 18.56 13.27
C GLU A 296 -11.62 17.99 12.59
N VAL A 297 -11.03 18.76 11.66
CA VAL A 297 -9.79 18.39 10.97
C VAL A 297 -8.61 18.38 11.95
N GLU A 298 -8.47 19.43 12.76
CA GLU A 298 -7.43 19.54 13.80
C GLU A 298 -7.57 18.45 14.88
N GLY A 299 -8.80 18.03 15.19
CA GLY A 299 -9.05 16.90 16.10
C GLY A 299 -8.47 15.58 15.58
N VAL A 300 -8.58 15.33 14.27
CA VAL A 300 -7.97 14.15 13.63
C VAL A 300 -6.44 14.26 13.61
N ASP A 301 -5.89 15.46 13.38
CA ASP A 301 -4.45 15.70 13.44
C ASP A 301 -3.86 15.31 14.80
N GLU A 302 -4.53 15.73 15.88
CA GLU A 302 -4.10 15.46 17.25
C GLU A 302 -4.28 13.98 17.65
N GLU A 303 -5.36 13.34 17.20
CA GLU A 303 -5.55 11.88 17.34
C GLU A 303 -4.38 11.14 16.68
N VAL A 304 -4.11 11.43 15.41
CA VAL A 304 -3.04 10.78 14.63
C VAL A 304 -1.68 10.98 15.29
N ARG A 305 -1.39 12.20 15.75
CA ARG A 305 -0.14 12.49 16.48
C ARG A 305 0.01 11.59 17.70
N THR A 306 -1.03 11.51 18.52
CA THR A 306 -1.04 10.67 19.74
C THR A 306 -0.85 9.18 19.42
N VAL A 307 -1.51 8.69 18.38
CA VAL A 307 -1.37 7.30 17.91
C VAL A 307 0.07 7.01 17.48
N VAL A 308 0.68 7.88 16.67
CA VAL A 308 2.06 7.70 16.18
C VAL A 308 3.07 7.82 17.31
N ASP A 309 2.88 8.74 18.26
CA ASP A 309 3.73 8.88 19.45
C ASP A 309 3.70 7.60 20.29
N THR A 310 2.50 7.13 20.64
CA THR A 310 2.31 5.91 21.42
C THR A 310 2.93 4.69 20.74
N ALA A 311 2.70 4.53 19.43
CA ALA A 311 3.25 3.43 18.65
C ALA A 311 4.79 3.50 18.56
N THR A 312 5.37 4.70 18.55
CA THR A 312 6.83 4.90 18.59
C THR A 312 7.39 4.42 19.90
N ASP A 313 6.84 4.86 21.03
CA ASP A 313 7.33 4.46 22.35
C ASP A 313 7.27 2.93 22.52
N GLN A 314 6.18 2.32 22.07
CA GLN A 314 6.01 0.86 22.06
C GLN A 314 7.06 0.16 21.18
N ALA A 315 7.30 0.64 19.96
CA ALA A 315 8.28 0.04 19.06
C ALA A 315 9.72 0.23 19.57
N GLU A 316 10.03 1.36 20.20
CA GLU A 316 11.35 1.59 20.80
C GLU A 316 11.62 0.64 21.97
N ALA A 317 10.62 0.41 22.81
CA ALA A 317 10.68 -0.52 23.93
C ALA A 317 10.71 -2.00 23.51
N SER A 318 10.32 -2.33 22.27
CA SER A 318 10.31 -3.71 21.78
C SER A 318 11.70 -4.36 21.75
N PRO A 319 11.80 -5.67 22.03
CA PRO A 319 13.08 -6.38 22.02
C PRO A 319 13.66 -6.49 20.60
N PRO A 320 14.99 -6.59 20.45
CA PRO A 320 15.62 -6.89 19.17
C PRO A 320 15.25 -8.31 18.69
N CYS A 321 15.40 -8.58 17.39
CA CYS A 321 15.33 -9.94 16.86
C CYS A 321 16.53 -10.78 17.31
N ASP A 322 16.38 -12.11 17.37
CA ASP A 322 17.49 -13.03 17.62
C ASP A 322 17.82 -13.86 16.36
N GLY A 323 19.08 -14.28 16.23
CA GLY A 323 19.57 -15.06 15.09
C GLY A 323 18.75 -16.30 14.72
N PRO A 324 18.21 -17.10 15.68
CA PRO A 324 17.39 -18.27 15.35
C PRO A 324 16.06 -17.93 14.68
N ASP A 325 15.56 -16.68 14.79
CA ASP A 325 14.31 -16.26 14.15
C ASP A 325 14.40 -16.37 12.63
N ALA A 326 15.61 -16.28 12.06
CA ALA A 326 15.88 -16.47 10.64
C ALA A 326 15.50 -17.87 10.11
N LEU A 327 15.45 -18.90 10.97
CA LEU A 327 15.10 -20.27 10.57
C LEU A 327 13.59 -20.54 10.58
N ARG A 328 12.83 -19.72 11.30
CA ARG A 328 11.38 -19.87 11.38
C ARG A 328 10.77 -19.56 10.01
N GLY A 329 9.68 -20.23 9.65
CA GLY A 329 8.91 -19.92 8.43
C GLY A 329 9.59 -20.24 7.10
N VAL A 330 10.78 -20.85 7.10
CA VAL A 330 11.42 -21.37 5.86
C VAL A 330 10.63 -22.57 5.31
N TYR A 331 10.20 -23.46 6.21
CA TYR A 331 9.28 -24.56 5.97
C TYR A 331 8.26 -24.62 7.10
N VAL A 332 7.14 -25.33 6.88
CA VAL A 332 6.10 -25.57 7.90
C VAL A 332 6.72 -26.26 9.13
N GLU A 333 7.57 -27.26 8.89
CA GLU A 333 8.39 -27.92 9.90
C GLU A 333 9.85 -27.43 9.73
N PRO A 334 10.32 -26.50 10.59
CA PRO A 334 11.69 -26.01 10.47
C PRO A 334 12.67 -27.14 10.78
N ALA A 335 13.77 -27.21 10.02
CA ALA A 335 14.85 -28.12 10.34
C ALA A 335 15.35 -27.83 11.76
N ALA A 336 15.30 -28.83 12.65
CA ALA A 336 15.84 -28.73 13.99
C ALA A 336 17.36 -28.63 13.91
N MET A 337 17.91 -27.41 13.92
CA MET A 337 19.33 -27.24 14.18
C MET A 337 19.57 -27.48 15.68
N PRO A 338 20.49 -28.38 16.06
CA PRO A 338 20.95 -28.47 17.44
C PRO A 338 21.39 -27.09 17.90
N ARG A 339 20.92 -26.64 19.08
CA ARG A 339 21.37 -25.37 19.65
C ARG A 339 22.90 -25.43 19.76
N LEU A 340 23.57 -24.41 19.24
CA LEU A 340 25.02 -24.30 19.37
C LEU A 340 25.36 -24.19 20.86
N TRP A 341 26.41 -24.89 21.31
CA TRP A 341 26.78 -25.04 22.73
C TRP A 341 26.91 -23.70 23.49
N TYR A 342 27.32 -22.63 22.81
CA TYR A 342 27.44 -21.29 23.42
C TYR A 342 26.11 -20.52 23.54
N ARG A 343 25.00 -21.13 23.12
CA ARG A 343 23.62 -20.60 23.24
C ARG A 343 22.75 -21.44 24.18
N GLU A 344 23.32 -22.39 24.90
CA GLU A 344 22.61 -23.08 25.97
C GLU A 344 22.26 -22.08 27.10
N GLY A 345 20.99 -22.06 27.53
CA GLY A 345 20.50 -21.16 28.59
C GLY A 345 20.11 -19.74 28.17
N VAL A 346 20.27 -19.36 26.89
CA VAL A 346 19.74 -18.08 26.37
C VAL A 346 18.29 -18.29 25.91
N ALA A 347 17.34 -17.61 26.57
CA ALA A 347 15.95 -17.52 26.13
C ALA A 347 15.82 -16.37 25.12
N SER A 348 15.35 -16.66 23.91
CA SER A 348 15.06 -15.62 22.93
C SER A 348 13.82 -14.82 23.36
N ALA A 349 13.63 -13.61 22.83
CA ALA A 349 12.39 -12.85 23.03
C ALA A 349 11.14 -13.65 22.58
N VAL A 350 11.31 -14.58 21.64
CA VAL A 350 10.27 -15.48 21.16
C VAL A 350 9.97 -16.63 22.14
N ASP A 351 10.91 -16.98 23.02
CA ASP A 351 10.67 -17.99 24.06
C ASP A 351 9.83 -17.43 25.23
N ALA A 352 9.78 -16.09 25.40
CA ALA A 352 8.97 -15.41 26.42
C ALA A 352 7.60 -14.94 25.90
N HIS A 353 7.45 -14.80 24.59
CA HIS A 353 6.20 -14.44 23.92
C HIS A 353 5.68 -15.67 23.18
N GLU A 354 5.22 -16.64 23.96
CA GLU A 354 4.38 -17.70 23.45
C GLU A 354 3.25 -17.10 22.61
N ARG A 355 3.04 -17.77 21.47
CA ARG A 355 2.01 -17.48 20.47
C ARG A 355 0.66 -17.27 21.15
N PRO A 356 -0.15 -16.26 20.78
CA PRO A 356 -1.57 -16.28 21.08
C PRO A 356 -2.18 -17.58 20.52
N GLU A 357 -2.98 -18.29 21.34
CA GLU A 357 -3.70 -19.52 20.94
C GLU A 357 -4.59 -19.33 19.70
N SER A 358 -4.87 -18.08 19.31
CA SER A 358 -5.70 -17.74 18.16
C SER A 358 -5.07 -17.99 16.79
N TRP A 359 -3.77 -18.30 16.70
CA TRP A 359 -3.06 -18.51 15.43
C TRP A 359 -2.77 -20.01 15.19
N GLY A 360 -3.83 -20.77 14.85
CA GLY A 360 -3.78 -22.21 14.50
C GLY A 360 -2.83 -22.50 13.34
N THR A 361 -2.31 -23.71 13.10
CA THR A 361 -2.62 -25.10 13.47
C THR A 361 -1.28 -25.87 13.54
N HIS A 362 -1.01 -26.97 14.24
CA HIS A 362 -1.78 -28.08 14.80
C HIS A 362 -1.10 -28.58 16.09
N ASP A 363 -1.89 -29.18 16.99
CA ASP A 363 -1.42 -30.14 17.99
C ASP A 363 -0.78 -31.35 17.30
N VAL A 364 0.43 -31.70 17.75
CA VAL A 364 0.89 -33.10 17.85
C VAL A 364 1.71 -33.25 19.12
#